data_AF-A0A9Q0MB17-F1
#
_entry.id   AF-A0A9Q0MB17-F1
#
_cell.length_a   1.000
_cell.length_b   1.000
_cell.length_c   1.000
_cell.angle_alpha   90.00
_cell.angle_beta   90.00
_cell.angle_gamma   90.00
#
_symmetry.space_group_name_H-M   'P 1'
#
loop_
_entity.id
_entity.type
_entity.pdbx_description
1 polymer ?
#
loop_
_entity_poly.entity_id
_entity_poly.type
_entity_poly.pdbx_seq_one_letter_code
_entity_poly.pdbx_strand_id
1 'polypeptide(L)'
;MRLLIPILLVATLDLAHGYVRCKSPAKYVGQYLGRDQECVALVQTMCHRSGHRPIGLTSTWRRAVRVKKNCKKIPKFTAIATFLGPNHHYDEPHLRQHTAIFYRCEKRGIRVYDQWRGHPIRFRLIPWKGRTAQYSGNNYYTIK
;
A
#
# COMPACT_ATOMS: atom_id res chain seq x y z
N MET A 1 -24.35 28.38 42.41
CA MET A 1 -24.08 28.94 41.06
C MET A 1 -22.70 28.44 40.61
N ARG A 2 -22.66 27.77 39.44
CA ARG A 2 -21.50 27.35 38.62
C ARG A 2 -20.58 26.23 39.13
N LEU A 3 -20.91 25.01 38.73
CA LEU A 3 -19.97 23.88 38.60
C LEU A 3 -19.07 24.13 37.37
N LEU A 4 -17.76 24.19 37.58
CA LEU A 4 -16.76 24.20 36.51
C LEU A 4 -16.48 22.75 36.09
N ILE A 5 -16.91 22.38 34.88
CA ILE A 5 -16.56 21.10 34.27
C ILE A 5 -15.20 21.29 33.57
N PRO A 6 -14.14 20.55 33.95
CA PRO A 6 -12.89 20.59 33.21
C PRO A 6 -13.12 19.92 31.86
N ILE A 7 -13.04 20.71 30.78
CA ILE A 7 -13.01 20.20 29.42
C ILE A 7 -11.67 19.47 29.25
N LEU A 8 -11.71 18.15 29.38
CA LEU A 8 -10.60 17.27 29.05
C LEU A 8 -10.39 17.37 27.54
N LEU A 9 -9.42 18.18 27.12
CA LEU A 9 -8.99 18.28 25.73
C LEU A 9 -8.31 16.95 25.36
N VAL A 10 -9.09 15.97 24.89
CA VAL A 10 -8.55 14.75 24.30
C VAL A 10 -7.92 15.16 22.97
N ALA A 11 -6.63 15.49 23.01
CA ALA A 11 -5.80 15.57 21.82
C ALA A 11 -5.77 14.18 21.19
N THR A 12 -6.68 13.94 20.24
CA THR A 12 -6.57 12.79 19.36
C THR A 12 -5.25 12.98 18.61
N LEU A 13 -4.23 12.19 18.97
CA LEU A 13 -3.02 12.04 18.18
C LEU A 13 -3.46 11.47 16.84
N ASP A 14 -3.78 12.36 15.91
CA ASP A 14 -4.03 12.01 14.53
C ASP A 14 -2.80 11.24 14.05
N LEU A 15 -2.99 9.97 13.74
CA LEU A 15 -2.05 9.12 13.03
C LEU A 15 -1.91 9.62 11.58
N ALA A 16 -1.68 10.92 11.39
CA ALA A 16 -1.27 11.56 10.15
C ALA A 16 0.20 11.20 9.83
N HIS A 17 0.57 9.92 9.98
CA HIS A 17 1.64 9.35 9.19
C HIS A 17 1.07 9.21 7.78
N GLY A 18 1.16 10.30 7.00
CA GLY A 18 0.51 10.44 5.71
C GLY A 18 0.75 9.22 4.82
N TYR A 19 -0.33 8.61 4.34
CA TYR A 19 -0.26 7.51 3.38
C TYR A 19 0.56 7.92 2.16
N VAL A 20 1.45 7.04 1.69
CA VAL A 20 2.14 7.28 0.41
C VAL A 20 1.11 7.28 -0.72
N ARG A 21 0.87 8.46 -1.30
CA ARG A 21 -0.16 8.68 -2.32
C ARG A 21 0.39 8.38 -3.69
N CYS A 22 -0.44 7.79 -4.55
CA CYS A 22 -0.12 7.50 -5.93
C CYS A 22 -1.05 8.25 -6.87
N LYS A 23 -0.57 8.56 -8.07
CA LYS A 23 -1.44 8.94 -9.20
C LYS A 23 -2.32 7.74 -9.59
N SER A 24 -3.46 7.99 -10.23
CA SER A 24 -4.32 6.92 -10.75
C SER A 24 -3.64 6.22 -11.94
N PRO A 25 -3.45 4.89 -11.89
CA PRO A 25 -2.86 4.12 -13.00
C PRO A 25 -3.88 3.71 -14.07
N ALA A 26 -5.17 4.08 -13.93
CA ALA A 26 -6.25 3.56 -14.77
C ALA A 26 -6.01 3.73 -16.29
N LYS A 27 -5.44 4.85 -16.72
CA LYS A 27 -5.15 5.12 -18.14
C LYS A 27 -4.00 4.29 -18.73
N TYR A 28 -3.23 3.61 -17.88
CA TYR A 28 -2.09 2.77 -18.27
C TYR A 28 -2.40 1.28 -18.18
N VAL A 29 -3.65 0.90 -17.91
CA VAL A 29 -4.06 -0.52 -17.92
C VAL A 29 -3.74 -1.13 -19.29
N GLY A 30 -3.11 -2.29 -19.29
CA GLY A 30 -2.59 -2.95 -20.49
C GLY A 30 -1.17 -2.55 -20.89
N GLN A 31 -0.56 -1.57 -20.22
CA GLN A 31 0.82 -1.13 -20.42
C GLN A 31 1.71 -1.50 -19.23
N TYR A 32 3.03 -1.44 -19.43
CA TYR A 32 4.01 -1.50 -18.34
C TYR A 32 4.50 -0.10 -18.00
N LEU A 33 4.73 0.17 -16.72
CA LEU A 33 5.38 1.39 -16.27
C LEU A 33 6.64 1.10 -15.45
N GLY A 34 7.65 1.95 -15.64
CA GLY A 34 8.93 1.85 -14.96
C GLY A 34 9.81 0.71 -15.48
N ARG A 35 10.94 0.51 -14.80
CA ARG A 35 11.97 -0.46 -15.20
C ARG A 35 11.53 -1.91 -15.05
N ASP A 36 12.06 -2.78 -15.90
CA ASP A 36 12.02 -4.25 -15.80
C ASP A 36 10.61 -4.86 -15.70
N GLN A 37 9.55 -4.08 -15.95
CA GLN A 37 8.15 -4.50 -15.88
C GLN A 37 7.71 -5.00 -14.48
N GLU A 38 8.47 -4.66 -13.45
CA GLU A 38 8.27 -5.20 -12.10
C GLU A 38 7.13 -4.51 -11.33
N CYS A 39 6.62 -5.20 -10.31
CA CYS A 39 5.59 -4.64 -9.42
C CYS A 39 6.08 -3.37 -8.69
N VAL A 40 7.34 -3.39 -8.24
CA VAL A 40 8.00 -2.26 -7.57
C VAL A 40 8.12 -1.05 -8.49
N ALA A 41 8.37 -1.27 -9.77
CA ALA A 41 8.54 -0.21 -10.74
C ALA A 41 7.28 0.64 -10.88
N LEU A 42 6.10 0.02 -10.96
CA LEU A 42 4.82 0.74 -10.98
C LEU A 42 4.67 1.67 -9.77
N VAL A 43 4.95 1.16 -8.57
CA VAL A 43 4.80 1.93 -7.33
C VAL A 43 5.83 3.04 -7.24
N GLN A 44 7.08 2.78 -7.62
CA GLN A 44 8.14 3.80 -7.67
C GLN A 44 7.85 4.91 -8.69
N THR A 45 7.23 4.59 -9.82
CA THR A 45 6.84 5.56 -10.84
C THR A 45 5.63 6.41 -10.43
N MET A 46 4.64 5.81 -9.74
CA MET A 46 3.35 6.46 -9.54
C MET A 46 3.19 7.11 -8.17
N CYS A 47 3.97 6.70 -7.17
CA CYS A 47 3.76 7.02 -5.77
C CYS A 47 4.83 7.96 -5.20
N HIS A 48 4.38 8.93 -4.41
CA HIS A 48 5.23 9.99 -3.86
C HIS A 48 4.94 10.20 -2.36
N ARG A 49 5.99 10.58 -1.62
CA ARG A 49 5.91 11.03 -0.23
C ARG A 49 5.55 12.52 -0.18
N SER A 50 5.34 13.04 1.03
CA SER A 50 5.03 14.46 1.27
C SER A 50 6.07 15.38 0.62
N GLY A 51 5.58 16.47 0.02
CA GLY A 51 6.41 17.39 -0.77
C GLY A 51 6.83 16.83 -2.12
N HIS A 52 6.03 15.93 -2.72
CA HIS A 52 6.27 15.33 -4.05
C HIS A 52 7.58 14.55 -4.18
N ARG A 53 8.20 14.16 -3.06
CA ARG A 53 9.43 13.38 -3.08
C ARG A 53 9.16 11.96 -3.57
N PRO A 54 10.08 11.33 -4.32
CA PRO A 54 9.94 9.93 -4.72
C PRO A 54 9.75 9.01 -3.49
N ILE A 55 9.03 7.90 -3.66
CA ILE A 55 8.89 6.88 -2.60
C ILE A 55 10.23 6.23 -2.21
N GLY A 56 11.22 6.26 -3.10
CA GLY A 56 12.59 5.77 -2.86
C GLY A 56 12.76 4.26 -3.07
N LEU A 57 13.92 3.75 -2.65
CA LEU A 57 14.30 2.33 -2.75
C LEU A 57 13.50 1.45 -1.77
N THR A 58 13.26 0.20 -2.15
CA THR A 58 12.55 -0.80 -1.34
C THR A 58 13.21 -1.06 0.02
N SER A 59 14.54 -0.98 0.09
CA SER A 59 15.32 -1.03 1.34
C SER A 59 14.92 0.03 2.37
N THR A 60 14.35 1.16 1.92
CA THR A 60 13.91 2.26 2.78
C THR A 60 12.44 2.16 3.19
N TRP A 61 11.68 1.24 2.58
CA TRP A 61 10.27 1.08 2.88
C TRP A 61 10.10 0.42 4.23
N ARG A 62 9.15 0.93 5.03
CA ARG A 62 8.77 0.30 6.28
C ARG A 62 7.30 -0.05 6.26
N ARG A 63 6.98 -1.16 6.91
CA ARG A 63 5.61 -1.60 7.12
C ARG A 63 4.89 -0.61 8.04
N ALA A 64 3.71 -0.15 7.62
CA ALA A 64 2.82 0.65 8.45
C ALA A 64 1.55 -0.15 8.80
N VAL A 65 0.36 0.35 8.50
CA VAL A 65 -0.89 -0.26 8.96
C VAL A 65 -1.32 -1.41 8.06
N ARG A 66 -1.89 -2.47 8.67
CA ARG A 66 -2.41 -3.64 7.92
C ARG A 66 -3.66 -3.24 7.13
N VAL A 67 -3.69 -3.53 5.83
CA VAL A 67 -4.77 -3.08 4.94
C VAL A 67 -6.12 -3.60 5.40
N LYS A 68 -6.23 -4.92 5.63
CA LYS A 68 -7.50 -5.57 6.03
C LYS A 68 -8.14 -4.96 7.28
N LYS A 69 -7.33 -4.55 8.27
CA LYS A 69 -7.83 -3.96 9.52
C LYS A 69 -8.20 -2.48 9.37
N ASN A 70 -7.79 -1.82 8.29
CA ASN A 70 -7.89 -0.36 8.11
C ASN A 70 -8.58 0.04 6.79
N CYS A 71 -9.34 -0.87 6.19
CA CYS A 71 -9.96 -0.68 4.86
C CYS A 71 -10.71 0.64 4.68
N LYS A 72 -11.44 1.11 5.70
CA LYS A 72 -12.22 2.36 5.64
C LYS A 72 -11.36 3.62 5.74
N LYS A 73 -10.15 3.50 6.29
CA LYS A 73 -9.25 4.62 6.59
C LYS A 73 -8.19 4.84 5.52
N ILE A 74 -7.88 3.81 4.72
CA ILE A 74 -6.87 3.88 3.67
C ILE A 74 -7.47 4.55 2.43
N PRO A 75 -6.96 5.71 1.99
CA PRO A 75 -7.47 6.37 0.80
C PRO A 75 -7.17 5.56 -0.46
N LYS A 76 -8.04 5.67 -1.48
CA LYS A 76 -7.77 5.11 -2.82
C LYS A 76 -6.45 5.66 -3.37
N PHE A 77 -5.71 4.84 -4.10
CA PHE A 77 -4.38 5.14 -4.64
C PHE A 77 -3.32 5.32 -3.55
N THR A 78 -3.28 4.38 -2.62
CA THR A 78 -2.22 4.30 -1.60
C THR A 78 -1.26 3.17 -1.95
N ALA A 79 0.05 3.41 -1.80
CA ALA A 79 1.04 2.37 -1.99
C ALA A 79 0.93 1.31 -0.89
N ILE A 80 0.82 0.05 -1.28
CA ILE A 80 0.74 -1.09 -0.37
C ILE A 80 1.70 -2.18 -0.81
N ALA A 81 2.26 -2.90 0.15
CA ALA A 81 3.19 -3.98 -0.11
C ALA A 81 3.00 -5.13 0.87
N THR A 82 3.45 -6.31 0.46
CA THR A 82 3.77 -7.37 1.41
C THR A 82 5.11 -7.09 2.07
N PHE A 83 5.27 -7.47 3.33
CA PHE A 83 6.51 -7.30 4.09
C PHE A 83 6.86 -8.64 4.73
N LEU A 84 7.29 -9.58 3.89
CA LEU A 84 7.47 -10.99 4.22
C LEU A 84 8.87 -11.30 4.76
N GLY A 85 9.80 -10.35 4.65
CA GLY A 85 11.16 -10.47 5.15
C GLY A 85 11.28 -10.59 6.66
N PRO A 86 12.45 -11.02 7.16
CA PRO A 86 12.80 -10.89 8.57
C PRO A 86 12.52 -9.47 9.06
N ASN A 87 12.04 -9.35 10.30
CA ASN A 87 11.66 -8.07 10.89
C ASN A 87 10.64 -7.26 10.05
N HIS A 88 9.92 -7.92 9.14
CA HIS A 88 8.92 -7.34 8.27
C HIS A 88 9.48 -6.32 7.28
N HIS A 89 10.62 -6.67 6.67
CA HIS A 89 11.23 -5.92 5.59
C HIS A 89 10.73 -6.37 4.21
N TYR A 90 10.81 -5.48 3.22
CA TYR A 90 10.47 -5.78 1.82
C TYR A 90 11.66 -6.32 1.03
N ASP A 91 12.87 -5.87 1.35
CA ASP A 91 14.04 -5.98 0.49
C ASP A 91 14.78 -7.31 0.67
N GLU A 92 14.08 -8.40 0.37
CA GLU A 92 14.59 -9.77 0.53
C GLU A 92 14.41 -10.53 -0.79
N PRO A 93 15.42 -10.59 -1.67
CA PRO A 93 15.29 -11.09 -3.04
C PRO A 93 14.78 -12.52 -3.16
N HIS A 94 15.10 -13.38 -2.17
CA HIS A 94 14.66 -14.77 -2.13
C HIS A 94 13.19 -14.93 -1.73
N LEU A 95 12.60 -13.89 -1.13
CA LEU A 95 11.20 -13.89 -0.76
C LEU A 95 10.42 -13.27 -1.90
N ARG A 96 9.49 -14.06 -2.46
CA ARG A 96 8.54 -13.59 -3.46
C ARG A 96 7.64 -12.56 -2.78
N GLN A 97 8.01 -11.28 -2.82
CA GLN A 97 7.23 -10.16 -2.29
C GLN A 97 6.43 -9.50 -3.42
N HIS A 98 5.43 -8.71 -3.08
CA HIS A 98 4.64 -7.98 -4.08
C HIS A 98 4.21 -6.63 -3.55
N THR A 99 4.10 -5.67 -4.46
CA THR A 99 3.61 -4.32 -4.18
C THR A 99 2.58 -3.91 -5.21
N ALA A 100 1.67 -3.05 -4.79
CA ALA A 100 0.50 -2.66 -5.57
C ALA A 100 0.00 -1.28 -5.16
N ILE A 101 -0.86 -0.71 -6.00
CA ILE A 101 -1.61 0.52 -5.71
C ILE A 101 -3.01 0.13 -5.24
N PHE A 102 -3.30 0.39 -3.96
CA PHE A 102 -4.60 0.13 -3.34
C PHE A 102 -5.72 0.91 -4.04
N TYR A 103 -6.86 0.26 -4.28
CA TYR A 103 -8.06 0.94 -4.75
C TYR A 103 -9.20 0.89 -3.73
N ARG A 104 -9.57 -0.30 -3.25
CA ARG A 104 -10.56 -0.49 -2.17
C ARG A 104 -10.47 -1.91 -1.60
N CYS A 105 -10.99 -2.10 -0.40
CA CYS A 105 -11.32 -3.45 0.07
C CYS A 105 -12.67 -3.91 -0.49
N GLU A 106 -12.80 -5.21 -0.67
CA GLU A 106 -14.05 -5.91 -1.00
C GLU A 106 -14.23 -7.09 -0.02
N LYS A 107 -15.45 -7.65 0.04
CA LYS A 107 -15.74 -8.82 0.91
C LYS A 107 -14.76 -9.97 0.68
N ARG A 108 -14.33 -10.19 -0.56
CA ARG A 108 -13.45 -11.30 -0.97
C ARG A 108 -11.96 -10.96 -0.97
N GLY A 109 -11.56 -9.69 -0.88
CA GLY A 109 -10.15 -9.32 -1.02
C GLY A 109 -9.87 -7.82 -1.11
N ILE A 110 -8.73 -7.48 -1.70
CA ILE A 110 -8.32 -6.10 -1.99
C ILE A 110 -8.36 -5.90 -3.51
N ARG A 111 -9.06 -4.86 -3.98
CA ARG A 111 -8.90 -4.38 -5.35
C ARG A 111 -7.68 -3.49 -5.44
N VAL A 112 -6.83 -3.80 -6.40
CA VAL A 112 -5.57 -3.10 -6.63
C VAL A 112 -5.34 -2.87 -8.11
N TYR A 113 -4.42 -1.96 -8.38
CA TYR A 113 -3.67 -1.95 -9.63
C TYR A 113 -2.26 -2.45 -9.37
N ASP A 114 -1.81 -3.38 -10.18
CA ASP A 114 -0.44 -3.87 -10.15
C ASP A 114 0.00 -4.36 -11.53
N GLN A 115 1.30 -4.60 -11.65
CA GLN A 115 1.95 -5.23 -12.78
C GLN A 115 3.03 -6.18 -12.25
N TRP A 116 3.54 -7.06 -13.09
CA TRP A 116 4.81 -7.77 -12.90
C TRP A 116 5.26 -8.32 -14.26
N ARG A 117 6.47 -8.86 -14.36
CA ARG A 117 6.97 -9.41 -15.62
C ARG A 117 5.96 -10.41 -16.25
N GLY A 118 5.60 -10.17 -17.52
CA GLY A 118 4.59 -10.95 -18.25
C GLY A 118 3.12 -10.57 -17.97
N HIS A 119 2.88 -9.64 -17.04
CA HIS A 119 1.56 -9.12 -16.71
C HIS A 119 1.55 -7.59 -16.63
N PRO A 120 1.10 -6.89 -17.69
CA PRO A 120 1.01 -5.43 -17.66
C PRO A 120 0.00 -4.98 -16.61
N ILE A 121 -0.07 -3.67 -16.38
CA ILE A 121 -0.95 -3.08 -15.38
C ILE A 121 -2.37 -3.61 -15.56
N ARG A 122 -2.93 -4.17 -14.50
CA ARG A 122 -4.31 -4.67 -14.46
C ARG A 122 -5.02 -4.19 -13.21
N PHE A 123 -6.32 -3.97 -13.34
CA PHE A 123 -7.21 -3.81 -12.19
C PHE A 123 -7.71 -5.18 -11.74
N ARG A 124 -7.20 -5.69 -10.62
CA ARG A 124 -7.53 -7.06 -10.18
C ARG A 124 -7.87 -7.15 -8.69
N LEU A 125 -8.51 -8.26 -8.34
CA LEU A 125 -8.78 -8.64 -6.95
C LEU A 125 -7.65 -9.55 -6.44
N ILE A 126 -7.03 -9.17 -5.34
CA ILE A 126 -6.18 -10.06 -4.55
C ILE A 126 -7.05 -10.65 -3.43
N PRO A 127 -7.33 -11.97 -3.44
CA PRO A 127 -8.21 -12.58 -2.43
C PRO A 127 -7.59 -12.47 -1.03
N TRP A 128 -8.43 -12.37 0.01
CA TRP A 128 -7.92 -12.28 1.39
C TRP A 128 -7.00 -13.43 1.77
N LYS A 129 -7.36 -14.66 1.39
CA LYS A 129 -6.54 -15.87 1.49
C LYS A 129 -6.13 -16.31 0.08
N GLY A 130 -4.93 -15.90 -0.33
CA GLY A 130 -4.35 -16.29 -1.62
C GLY A 130 -3.67 -17.66 -1.58
N ARG A 131 -3.33 -18.18 -2.76
CA ARG A 131 -2.56 -19.44 -2.91
C ARG A 131 -1.13 -19.30 -2.40
N THR A 132 -0.56 -18.11 -2.49
CA THR A 132 0.80 -17.79 -2.04
C THR A 132 0.79 -16.53 -1.19
N ALA A 133 1.83 -16.35 -0.37
CA ALA A 133 1.89 -15.27 0.60
C ALA A 133 1.79 -13.88 -0.04
N GLN A 134 2.41 -13.66 -1.20
CA GLN A 134 2.41 -12.38 -1.91
C GLN A 134 1.10 -12.05 -2.62
N TYR A 135 0.29 -13.07 -2.92
CA TYR A 135 -1.03 -12.90 -3.51
C TYR A 135 -2.16 -13.14 -2.52
N SER A 136 -1.86 -12.98 -1.23
CA SER A 136 -2.80 -13.05 -0.12
C SER A 136 -3.04 -11.66 0.45
N GLY A 137 -4.25 -11.13 0.29
CA GLY A 137 -4.63 -9.80 0.77
C GLY A 137 -4.44 -9.61 2.28
N ASN A 138 -4.45 -10.71 3.05
CA ASN A 138 -4.13 -10.70 4.47
C ASN A 138 -2.70 -10.19 4.77
N ASN A 139 -1.79 -10.25 3.81
CA ASN A 139 -0.37 -9.93 3.99
C ASN A 139 0.02 -8.52 3.52
N TYR A 140 -0.96 -7.71 3.09
CA TYR A 140 -0.70 -6.34 2.64
C TYR A 140 -0.77 -5.31 3.76
N TYR A 141 0.17 -4.40 3.72
CA TYR A 141 0.29 -3.26 4.61
C TYR A 141 0.54 -2.00 3.78
N THR A 142 0.19 -0.84 4.31
CA THR A 142 0.62 0.42 3.72
C THR A 142 2.12 0.61 3.92
N ILE A 143 2.73 1.38 3.03
CA ILE A 143 4.15 1.75 3.10
C ILE A 143 4.27 3.08 3.87
N LYS A 144 5.29 3.20 4.72
CA LYS A 144 5.79 4.47 5.28
C LYS A 144 7.25 4.66 4.88
#